data_AF-A0A960LZG2-F1
#
_entry.id   AF-A0A960LZG2-F1
#
_cell.length_a   1.000
_cell.length_b   1.000
_cell.length_c   1.000
_cell.angle_alpha   90.00
_cell.angle_beta   90.00
_cell.angle_gamma   90.00
#
_symmetry.space_group_name_H-M   'P 1'
#
loop_
_entity.id
_entity.type
_entity.pdbx_description
1 polymer ?
#
loop_
_entity_poly.entity_id
_entity_poly.type
_entity_poly.pdbx_seq_one_letter_code
_entity_poly.pdbx_strand_id
1 'polypeptide(L)'
;QDIYLAVEAGLAVPEGMEMGPFSYYPGWPDEQAAAMHVMNEAGLHQILATTDCPVAAVSDYGFSIDSPSIKPIPAKDRTRLLAQLEERYDLAETIEQFGQAGTTLRLYTLKPELARP
;
A
#
# COMPACT_ATOMS: atom_id res chain seq x y z
N GLN A 1 2.48 2.21 1.67
CA GLN A 1 1.79 3.36 1.04
C GLN A 1 2.38 4.68 1.53
N ASP A 2 2.80 4.74 2.79
CA ASP A 2 3.58 5.84 3.37
C ASP A 2 5.06 5.77 2.97
N ILE A 3 5.37 6.11 1.72
CA ILE A 3 6.70 5.88 1.14
C ILE A 3 7.85 6.57 1.88
N TYR A 4 7.59 7.73 2.50
CA TYR A 4 8.63 8.42 3.26
C TYR A 4 9.18 7.57 4.40
N LEU A 5 8.36 6.68 5.00
CA LEU A 5 8.85 5.75 6.01
C LEU A 5 9.85 4.75 5.43
N ALA A 6 9.61 4.26 4.21
CA ALA A 6 10.56 3.40 3.52
C ALA A 6 11.87 4.15 3.24
N VAL A 7 11.78 5.39 2.77
CA VAL A 7 12.95 6.25 2.51
C VAL A 7 13.77 6.49 3.79
N GLU A 8 13.13 6.95 4.87
CA GLU A 8 13.79 7.24 6.15
C GLU A 8 14.37 5.98 6.82
N ALA A 9 13.75 4.82 6.61
CA ALA A 9 14.25 3.54 7.10
C ALA A 9 15.32 2.90 6.20
N GLY A 10 15.67 3.52 5.06
CA GLY A 10 16.60 2.95 4.08
C GLY A 10 16.09 1.67 3.42
N LEU A 11 14.77 1.52 3.29
CA LEU A 11 14.08 0.38 2.69
C LEU A 11 13.59 0.71 1.27
N ALA A 12 13.49 -0.32 0.43
CA ALA A 12 12.85 -0.22 -0.87
C ALA A 12 11.32 -0.45 -0.76
N VAL A 13 10.58 0.05 -1.74
CA VAL A 13 9.16 -0.27 -1.94
C VAL A 13 9.00 -1.21 -3.15
N PRO A 14 7.86 -1.93 -3.25
CA PRO A 14 7.56 -2.68 -4.46
C PRO A 14 7.58 -1.80 -5.71
N GLU A 15 7.95 -2.39 -6.85
CA GLU A 15 7.92 -1.70 -8.15
C GLU A 15 6.50 -1.19 -8.44
N GLY A 16 6.39 0.06 -8.89
CA GLY A 16 5.12 0.75 -9.14
C GLY A 16 4.49 1.39 -7.89
N MET A 17 5.15 1.33 -6.72
CA MET A 17 4.71 2.02 -5.49
C MET A 17 5.58 3.23 -5.12
N GLU A 18 6.49 3.65 -6.00
CA GLU A 18 7.51 4.68 -5.77
C GLU A 18 6.94 6.10 -5.63
N MET A 19 5.67 6.31 -6.00
CA MET A 19 4.97 7.57 -5.78
C MET A 19 3.98 7.49 -4.60
N GLY A 20 4.07 6.42 -3.80
CA GLY A 20 3.18 6.18 -2.67
C GLY A 20 1.71 6.20 -3.09
N PRO A 21 0.85 7.04 -2.46
CA PRO A 21 -0.57 7.11 -2.80
C PRO A 21 -0.84 7.55 -4.23
N PHE A 22 0.09 8.27 -4.88
CA PHE A 22 -0.10 8.75 -6.24
C PHE A 22 0.14 7.68 -7.31
N SER A 23 0.57 6.48 -6.92
CA SER A 23 0.88 5.40 -7.85
C SER A 23 -0.34 4.55 -8.24
N TYR A 24 -1.54 4.82 -7.69
CA TYR A 24 -2.71 3.96 -7.85
C TYR A 24 -3.80 4.58 -8.76
N TYR A 25 -4.02 3.95 -9.92
CA TYR A 25 -4.88 4.34 -11.02
C TYR A 25 -5.93 3.24 -11.29
N PRO A 26 -6.92 3.05 -10.40
CA PRO A 26 -7.78 1.87 -10.38
C PRO A 26 -8.49 1.59 -11.71
N GLY A 27 -8.94 2.64 -12.39
CA GLY A 27 -9.73 2.53 -13.63
C GLY A 27 -8.90 2.41 -14.91
N TRP A 28 -7.57 2.39 -14.85
CA TRP A 28 -6.72 2.32 -16.04
C TRP A 28 -6.53 0.87 -16.53
N PRO A 29 -6.54 0.62 -17.86
CA PRO A 29 -6.20 -0.68 -18.43
C PRO A 29 -4.75 -1.10 -18.10
N ASP A 30 -4.50 -2.41 -18.03
CA ASP A 30 -3.18 -2.98 -17.71
C ASP A 30 -2.05 -2.43 -18.59
N GLU A 31 -2.26 -2.38 -19.91
CA GLU A 31 -1.27 -1.88 -20.87
C GLU A 31 -0.88 -0.42 -20.59
N GLN A 32 -1.88 0.41 -20.29
CA GLN A 32 -1.66 1.83 -19.98
C GLN A 32 -0.95 2.01 -18.64
N ALA A 33 -1.38 1.26 -17.61
CA ALA A 33 -0.77 1.31 -16.29
C ALA A 33 0.70 0.87 -16.33
N ALA A 34 0.98 -0.23 -17.04
CA ALA A 34 2.33 -0.76 -17.24
C ALA A 34 3.23 0.24 -18.01
N ALA A 35 2.73 0.83 -19.10
CA ALA A 35 3.49 1.81 -19.89
C ALA A 35 3.87 3.08 -19.09
N MET A 36 3.11 3.39 -18.04
CA MET A 36 3.33 4.56 -17.18
C MET A 36 3.96 4.21 -15.84
N HIS A 37 4.31 2.93 -15.61
CA HIS A 37 4.85 2.42 -14.34
C HIS A 37 3.98 2.78 -13.13
N VAL A 38 2.67 2.66 -13.28
CA VAL A 38 1.68 2.87 -12.20
C VAL A 38 0.86 1.59 -11.98
N MET A 39 0.19 1.49 -10.83
CA MET A 39 -0.66 0.36 -10.49
C MET A 39 -2.11 0.66 -10.80
N ASN A 40 -2.82 -0.25 -11.48
CA ASN A 40 -4.28 -0.26 -11.48
C ASN A 40 -4.83 -1.21 -10.39
N GLU A 41 -6.14 -1.45 -10.38
CA GLU A 41 -6.78 -2.34 -9.40
C GLU A 41 -6.17 -3.75 -9.44
N ALA A 42 -5.99 -4.32 -10.64
CA ALA A 42 -5.39 -5.65 -10.82
C ALA A 42 -3.94 -5.69 -10.32
N GLY A 43 -3.13 -4.70 -10.68
CA GLY A 43 -1.73 -4.60 -10.25
C GLY A 43 -1.58 -4.45 -8.74
N LEU A 44 -2.43 -3.64 -8.10
CA LEU A 44 -2.42 -3.51 -6.65
C LEU A 44 -2.82 -4.82 -5.96
N HIS A 45 -3.87 -5.49 -6.44
CA HIS A 45 -4.26 -6.81 -5.93
C HIS A 45 -3.15 -7.84 -6.10
N GLN A 46 -2.45 -7.83 -7.22
CA GLN A 46 -1.32 -8.70 -7.47
C GLN A 46 -0.17 -8.42 -6.48
N ILE A 47 0.23 -7.16 -6.31
CA ILE A 47 1.28 -6.77 -5.36
C ILE A 47 0.92 -7.20 -3.94
N LEU A 48 -0.31 -6.94 -3.48
CA LEU A 48 -0.75 -7.35 -2.16
C LEU A 48 -0.74 -8.88 -1.99
N ALA A 49 -0.99 -9.65 -3.05
CA ALA A 49 -0.97 -11.11 -3.02
C ALA A 49 0.43 -11.73 -3.09
N THR A 50 1.40 -11.06 -3.71
CA THR A 50 2.70 -11.67 -4.05
C THR A 50 3.91 -10.98 -3.43
N THR A 51 3.76 -9.81 -2.83
CA THR A 51 4.90 -9.10 -2.23
C THR A 51 5.51 -9.91 -1.08
N ASP A 52 6.84 -9.89 -1.02
CA ASP A 52 7.66 -10.50 0.03
C ASP A 52 8.37 -9.41 0.86
N CYS A 53 7.91 -8.16 0.81
CA CYS A 53 8.42 -7.09 1.66
C CYS A 53 8.23 -7.48 3.15
N PRO A 54 9.27 -7.36 4.00
CA PRO A 54 9.17 -7.83 5.38
C PRO A 54 8.22 -6.98 6.24
N VAL A 55 7.99 -5.73 5.83
CA VAL A 55 7.17 -4.76 6.55
C VAL A 55 6.22 -4.06 5.59
N ALA A 56 4.99 -3.83 6.03
CA ALA A 56 4.05 -2.94 5.37
C ALA A 56 3.65 -1.80 6.33
N ALA A 57 3.74 -0.56 5.85
CA ALA A 57 3.32 0.63 6.59
C ALA A 57 2.13 1.29 5.88
N VAL A 58 1.03 1.45 6.63
CA VAL A 58 -0.25 1.94 6.13
C VAL A 58 -0.90 2.89 7.15
N SER A 59 -0.85 4.18 6.86
CA SER A 59 -1.61 5.20 7.60
C SER A 59 -3.08 5.24 7.19
N ASP A 60 -3.87 6.09 7.82
CA ASP A 60 -5.24 6.34 7.36
C ASP A 60 -5.33 6.97 5.96
N TYR A 61 -4.22 7.50 5.44
CA TYR A 61 -4.08 7.92 4.04
C TYR A 61 -3.72 6.77 3.08
N GLY A 62 -3.26 5.63 3.61
CA GLY A 62 -2.98 4.46 2.78
C GLY A 62 -4.25 3.95 2.08
N PHE A 63 -4.16 3.76 0.77
CA PHE A 63 -5.27 3.31 -0.07
C PHE A 63 -6.51 4.22 0.01
N SER A 64 -6.33 5.52 0.27
CA SER A 64 -7.45 6.44 0.43
C SER A 64 -7.72 7.33 -0.77
N ILE A 65 -6.83 7.40 -1.77
CA ILE A 65 -6.93 8.30 -2.92
C ILE A 65 -6.72 7.53 -4.23
N ASP A 66 -7.53 7.83 -5.23
CA ASP A 66 -7.30 7.43 -6.62
C ASP A 66 -6.51 8.50 -7.41
N SER A 67 -5.64 8.06 -8.31
CA SER A 67 -4.99 8.90 -9.31
C SER A 67 -5.57 8.61 -10.70
N PRO A 68 -5.60 9.61 -11.60
CA PRO A 68 -5.17 11.00 -11.41
C PRO A 68 -6.30 11.90 -10.88
N SER A 69 -7.48 11.36 -10.58
CA SER A 69 -8.64 12.16 -10.19
C SER A 69 -8.55 12.78 -8.80
N ILE A 70 -7.64 12.29 -7.96
CA ILE A 70 -7.42 12.74 -6.58
C ILE A 70 -8.75 12.70 -5.81
N LYS A 71 -9.50 11.61 -5.97
CA LYS A 71 -10.76 11.38 -5.26
C LYS A 71 -10.56 10.35 -4.17
N PRO A 72 -11.33 10.45 -3.07
CA PRO A 72 -11.37 9.41 -2.07
C PRO A 72 -11.78 8.06 -2.68
N ILE A 73 -11.00 7.01 -2.40
CA ILE A 73 -11.40 5.64 -2.69
C ILE A 73 -12.61 5.30 -1.79
N PRO A 74 -13.65 4.63 -2.32
CA PRO A 74 -14.78 4.19 -1.51
C PRO A 74 -14.31 3.39 -0.29
N ALA A 75 -14.88 3.67 0.88
CA ALA A 75 -14.46 3.02 2.13
C ALA A 75 -14.49 1.48 2.05
N LYS A 76 -15.45 0.91 1.32
CA LYS A 76 -15.56 -0.53 1.07
C LYS A 76 -14.33 -1.09 0.34
N ASP A 77 -13.82 -0.37 -0.65
CA ASP A 77 -12.65 -0.80 -1.42
C ASP A 77 -11.38 -0.70 -0.58
N ARG A 78 -11.25 0.38 0.21
CA ARG A 78 -10.16 0.50 1.18
C ARG A 78 -10.18 -0.65 2.20
N THR A 79 -11.34 -0.98 2.75
CA THR A 79 -11.49 -2.13 3.66
C THR A 79 -11.10 -3.44 2.99
N ARG A 80 -11.47 -3.65 1.72
CA ARG A 80 -11.09 -4.84 0.95
C ARG A 80 -9.58 -4.93 0.75
N LEU A 81 -8.91 -3.84 0.41
CA LEU A 81 -7.46 -3.79 0.24
C LEU A 81 -6.71 -4.05 1.56
N LEU A 82 -7.20 -3.49 2.66
CA LEU A 82 -6.64 -3.74 4.00
C LEU A 82 -6.82 -5.20 4.43
N ALA A 83 -8.01 -5.76 4.24
CA ALA A 83 -8.26 -7.18 4.52
C ALA A 83 -7.33 -8.09 3.71
N GLN A 84 -7.10 -7.79 2.43
CA GLN A 84 -6.16 -8.56 1.62
C GLN A 84 -4.71 -8.44 2.11
N LEU A 85 -4.28 -7.26 2.56
CA LEU A 85 -2.95 -7.11 3.20
C LEU A 85 -2.84 -8.02 4.43
N GLU A 86 -3.86 -8.03 5.27
CA GLU A 86 -3.93 -8.81 6.52
C GLU A 86 -3.99 -10.33 6.30
N GLU A 87 -4.29 -10.79 5.08
CA GLU A 87 -4.15 -12.21 4.72
C GLU A 87 -2.68 -12.67 4.79
N ARG A 88 -1.72 -11.80 4.46
CA ARG A 88 -0.29 -12.12 4.42
C ARG A 88 0.55 -11.50 5.53
N TYR A 89 0.04 -10.47 6.18
CA TYR A 89 0.76 -9.74 7.20
C TYR A 89 0.02 -9.74 8.54
N ASP A 90 0.78 -9.79 9.62
CA ASP A 90 0.28 -9.58 10.98
C ASP A 90 0.49 -8.14 11.41
N LEU A 91 -0.51 -7.56 12.09
CA LEU A 91 -0.36 -6.25 12.71
C LEU A 91 0.67 -6.32 13.84
N ALA A 92 1.78 -5.61 13.68
CA ALA A 92 2.87 -5.58 14.64
C ALA A 92 2.73 -4.41 15.60
N GLU A 93 2.37 -3.22 15.10
CA GLU A 93 2.28 -2.01 15.91
C GLU A 93 1.23 -1.04 15.35
N THR A 94 0.62 -0.28 16.26
CA THR A 94 -0.25 0.84 15.91
C THR A 94 0.29 2.09 16.59
N ILE A 95 0.53 3.13 15.79
CA ILE A 95 1.01 4.43 16.25
C ILE A 95 -0.12 5.43 16.06
N GLU A 96 -0.70 5.87 17.16
CA GLU A 96 -1.69 6.93 17.21
C GLU A 96 -1.04 8.29 16.92
N GLN A 97 -1.82 9.25 16.41
CA GLN A 97 -1.38 10.63 16.18
C GLN A 97 -0.14 10.76 15.29
N PHE A 98 -0.05 9.95 14.25
CA PHE A 98 1.04 9.91 13.30
C PHE A 98 0.90 10.97 12.19
N GLY A 99 2.01 11.64 11.89
CA GLY A 99 2.10 12.65 10.84
C GLY A 99 1.41 13.97 11.20
N GLN A 100 1.41 14.92 10.25
CA GLN A 100 0.88 16.28 10.49
C GLN A 100 -0.63 16.32 10.75
N ALA A 101 -1.37 15.35 10.21
CA ALA A 101 -2.83 15.25 10.37
C ALA A 101 -3.25 14.39 11.56
N GLY A 102 -2.32 13.85 12.36
CA GLY A 102 -2.63 13.02 13.52
C GLY A 102 -3.36 11.71 13.17
N THR A 103 -3.05 11.12 12.01
CA THR A 103 -3.67 9.88 11.55
C THR A 103 -3.17 8.66 12.32
N THR A 104 -3.87 7.53 12.23
CA THR A 104 -3.35 6.27 12.76
C THR A 104 -2.40 5.65 11.75
N LEU A 105 -1.19 5.29 12.16
CA LEU A 105 -0.29 4.43 11.39
C LEU A 105 -0.39 3.00 11.89
N ARG A 106 -0.57 2.06 10.97
CA ARG A 106 -0.46 0.62 11.24
C ARG A 106 0.80 0.08 10.57
N LEU A 107 1.63 -0.57 11.37
CA LEU A 107 2.82 -1.30 10.93
C LEU A 107 2.51 -2.79 10.99
N TYR A 108 2.77 -3.46 9.88
CA TYR A 108 2.54 -4.88 9.74
C TYR A 108 3.84 -5.60 9.38
N THR A 109 3.99 -6.84 9.83
CA THR A 109 5.11 -7.72 9.48
C THR A 109 4.61 -8.90 8.67
N LEU A 110 5.39 -9.31 7.65
CA LEU A 110 5.05 -10.47 6.85
C LEU A 110 4.95 -11.71 7.75
N LYS A 111 3.89 -12.49 7.59
CA LYS A 111 3.67 -13.69 8.39
C LYS A 111 4.86 -14.65 8.28
N PRO A 112 5.36 -15.21 9.40
CA PRO A 112 6.56 -16.05 9.38
C PRO A 112 6.51 -17.23 8.41
N GLU A 113 5.33 -17.83 8.21
CA GLU A 113 5.12 -18.95 7.28
C GLU A 113 5.23 -18.55 5.80
N LEU A 114 5.16 -17.26 5.49
CA LEU A 114 5.31 -16.71 4.13
C LEU A 114 6.69 -16.09 3.90
N ALA A 115 7.44 -15.82 4.97
CA ALA A 115 8.81 -15.33 4.86
C ALA A 115 9.69 -16.44 4.26
N ARG A 116 10.36 -16.13 3.14
CA ARG A 116 11.36 -17.05 2.57
C ARG A 116 12.60 -17.08 3.48
N PRO A 117 13.24 -18.26 3.65
CA PRO A 117 14.44 -18.41 4.47
C PRO A 117 15.65 -17.67 3.90
#